data_AF-A0A935WCI6-F1
#
_entry.id   AF-A0A935WCI6-F1
#
_cell.length_a   1.000
_cell.length_b   1.000
_cell.length_c   1.000
_cell.angle_alpha   90.00
_cell.angle_beta   90.00
_cell.angle_gamma   90.00
#
_symmetry.space_group_name_H-M   'P 1'
#
loop_
_entity.id
_entity.type
_entity.pdbx_description
1 polymer ?
#
loop_
_entity_poly.entity_id
_entity_poly.type
_entity_poly.pdbx_seq_one_letter_code
_entity_poly.pdbx_strand_id
1 'polypeptide(L)'
;MLALAALVSVTGYLAGAMVNVPRLTFAMAEQGDLPAAFARVHPVHRTPWLSILIFAALVWCLAASSGFLQNLTLSAVSRLFTYGLVSAALPVLRRREQQDPGLPAATLRLPAGPLVALLGFLTSGLLATRMSGRELVVMSVVLLLGLLHWYLLTRPSGKARLPRPAE
;
A
#
# COMPACT_ATOMS: atom_id res chain seq x y z
N MET A 1 -26.28 -19.76 -12.11
CA MET A 1 -24.83 -19.95 -12.34
C MET A 1 -24.02 -18.67 -12.16
N LEU A 2 -24.42 -17.51 -12.72
CA LEU A 2 -23.71 -16.23 -12.53
C LEU A 2 -23.52 -15.81 -11.06
N ALA A 3 -24.55 -15.95 -10.22
CA ALA A 3 -24.45 -15.64 -8.79
C ALA A 3 -23.44 -16.53 -8.05
N LEU A 4 -23.36 -17.80 -8.43
CA LEU A 4 -22.42 -18.78 -7.86
C LEU A 4 -20.98 -18.45 -8.28
N ALA A 5 -20.78 -18.09 -9.55
CA ALA A 5 -19.49 -17.61 -10.05
C ALA A 5 -19.05 -16.31 -9.35
N ALA A 6 -19.98 -15.36 -9.17
CA ALA A 6 -19.71 -14.11 -8.45
C ALA A 6 -19.34 -14.39 -6.99
N LEU A 7 -20.06 -15.29 -6.30
CA LEU A 7 -19.78 -15.67 -4.92
C LEU A 7 -18.37 -16.27 -4.78
N VAL A 8 -18.01 -17.20 -5.66
CA VAL A 8 -16.67 -17.83 -5.66
C VAL A 8 -15.58 -16.79 -5.93
N SER A 9 -15.79 -15.89 -6.89
CA SER A 9 -14.83 -14.83 -7.25
C SER A 9 -14.60 -13.85 -6.10
N VAL A 10 -15.67 -13.34 -5.48
CA VAL A 10 -15.57 -12.39 -4.36
C VAL A 10 -14.92 -13.04 -3.14
N THR A 11 -15.25 -14.30 -2.86
CA THR A 11 -14.63 -15.06 -1.77
C THR A 11 -13.13 -15.24 -1.99
N GLY A 12 -12.72 -15.59 -3.21
CA GLY A 12 -11.30 -15.71 -3.58
C GLY A 12 -10.55 -14.37 -3.44
N TYR A 13 -11.15 -13.28 -3.91
CA TYR A 13 -10.59 -11.93 -3.74
C TYR A 13 -10.38 -11.58 -2.27
N LEU A 14 -11.40 -11.81 -1.43
CA LEU A 14 -11.33 -11.48 0.00
C LEU A 14 -10.31 -12.35 0.74
N ALA A 15 -10.24 -13.65 0.44
CA ALA A 15 -9.25 -14.56 1.02
C ALA A 15 -7.82 -14.11 0.66
N GLY A 16 -7.58 -13.73 -0.61
CA GLY A 16 -6.29 -13.19 -1.04
C GLY A 16 -5.92 -11.89 -0.32
N ALA A 17 -6.89 -10.96 -0.19
CA ALA A 17 -6.68 -9.70 0.52
C ALA A 17 -6.34 -9.91 2.01
N MET A 18 -7.02 -10.85 2.68
CA MET A 18 -6.79 -11.20 4.08
C MET A 18 -5.41 -11.82 4.34
N VAL A 19 -4.75 -12.38 3.33
CA VAL A 19 -3.38 -12.88 3.43
C VAL A 19 -2.36 -11.82 3.05
N ASN A 20 -2.62 -11.05 1.99
CA ASN A 20 -1.66 -10.09 1.44
C ASN A 20 -1.48 -8.86 2.34
N VAL A 21 -2.58 -8.22 2.75
CA VAL A 21 -2.51 -6.95 3.51
C VAL A 21 -1.75 -7.11 4.84
N PRO A 22 -2.02 -8.15 5.66
CA PRO A 22 -1.28 -8.34 6.92
C PRO A 22 0.20 -8.60 6.73
N ARG A 23 0.60 -9.29 5.66
CA ARG A 23 2.02 -9.54 5.33
C ARG A 23 2.74 -8.25 4.93
N LEU A 24 2.08 -7.38 4.16
CA LEU A 24 2.62 -6.08 3.82
C LEU A 24 2.83 -5.23 5.08
N THR A 25 1.82 -5.15 5.95
CA THR A 25 1.93 -4.41 7.22
C THR A 25 2.97 -5.01 8.17
N PHE A 26 3.15 -6.34 8.16
CA PHE A 26 4.19 -7.00 8.94
C PHE A 26 5.59 -6.63 8.43
N ALA A 27 5.82 -6.69 7.11
CA ALA A 27 7.10 -6.29 6.52
C ALA A 27 7.43 -4.82 6.78
N MET A 28 6.43 -3.92 6.72
CA MET A 28 6.61 -2.52 7.08
C MET A 28 6.92 -2.34 8.57
N ALA A 29 6.32 -3.14 9.46
CA ALA A 29 6.63 -3.11 10.90
C ALA A 29 8.02 -3.67 11.22
N GLU A 30 8.47 -4.68 10.46
CA GLU A 30 9.82 -5.26 10.58
C GLU A 30 10.90 -4.26 10.12
N GLN A 31 10.59 -3.44 9.10
CA GLN A 31 11.45 -2.34 8.65
C GLN A 31 11.43 -1.12 9.58
N GLY A 32 10.60 -1.14 10.62
CA GLY A 32 10.47 -0.07 11.60
C GLY A 32 9.55 1.07 11.18
N ASP A 33 8.90 0.98 10.01
CA ASP A 33 7.94 1.99 9.55
C ASP A 33 6.65 1.92 10.39
N LEU A 34 6.12 0.74 10.67
CA LEU A 34 4.92 0.59 11.52
C LEU A 34 5.27 0.25 12.98
N PRO A 35 4.42 0.62 13.96
CA PRO A 35 4.70 0.33 15.36
C PRO A 35 4.88 -1.16 15.61
N ALA A 36 5.84 -1.53 16.46
CA ALA A 36 6.31 -2.91 16.69
C ALA A 36 5.20 -3.92 17.06
N ALA A 37 4.03 -3.46 17.49
CA ALA A 37 2.86 -4.29 17.70
C ALA A 37 2.43 -5.05 16.42
N PHE A 38 2.54 -4.43 15.24
CA PHE A 38 2.22 -5.05 13.94
C PHE A 38 3.25 -6.12 13.52
N ALA A 39 4.45 -6.10 14.10
CA ALA A 39 5.48 -7.13 13.93
C ALA A 39 5.28 -8.33 14.88
N ARG A 40 4.27 -8.33 15.76
CA ARG A 40 4.01 -9.48 16.65
C ARG A 40 3.43 -10.64 15.88
N VAL A 41 4.25 -11.68 15.74
CA VAL A 41 3.88 -12.94 15.09
C VAL A 41 3.40 -13.95 16.14
N HIS A 42 2.36 -14.71 15.81
CA HIS A 42 1.88 -15.80 16.64
C HIS A 42 2.95 -16.91 16.73
N PRO A 43 3.29 -17.42 17.93
CA PRO A 43 4.44 -18.33 18.13
C PRO A 43 4.31 -19.67 17.38
N VAL A 44 3.10 -20.20 17.24
CA VAL A 44 2.84 -21.48 16.55
C VAL A 44 2.60 -21.32 15.05
N HIS A 45 1.63 -20.49 14.65
CA HIS A 45 1.23 -20.32 13.25
C HIS A 45 2.16 -19.42 12.42
N ARG A 46 3.11 -18.72 13.07
CA ARG A 46 4.01 -17.74 12.45
C ARG A 46 3.27 -16.69 11.60
N THR A 47 2.03 -16.35 11.99
CA THR A 47 1.19 -15.34 11.31
C THR A 47 1.10 -14.04 12.11
N PRO A 48 1.05 -12.86 11.45
CA PRO A 48 0.85 -11.58 12.12
C PRO A 48 -0.61 -11.42 12.55
N TRP A 49 -0.99 -12.04 13.66
CA TRP A 49 -2.37 -12.15 14.13
C TRP A 49 -3.00 -10.79 14.44
N LEU A 50 -2.22 -9.84 14.98
CA LEU A 50 -2.72 -8.50 15.29
C LEU A 50 -3.07 -7.73 14.01
N SER A 51 -2.22 -7.80 12.98
CA SER A 51 -2.46 -7.19 11.69
C SER A 51 -3.69 -7.77 10.99
N ILE A 52 -3.88 -9.10 11.08
CA ILE A 52 -5.08 -9.77 10.57
C ILE A 52 -6.33 -9.27 11.31
N LEU A 53 -6.29 -9.22 12.64
CA LEU A 53 -7.44 -8.84 13.45
C LEU A 53 -7.84 -7.38 13.23
N ILE A 54 -6.87 -6.47 13.18
CA ILE A 54 -7.11 -5.05 12.88
C ILE A 54 -7.69 -4.89 11.47
N PHE A 55 -7.12 -5.57 10.47
CA PHE A 55 -7.62 -5.51 9.10
C PHE A 55 -9.04 -6.07 8.99
N ALA A 56 -9.30 -7.23 9.60
CA ALA A 56 -10.64 -7.84 9.62
C ALA A 56 -11.67 -6.94 10.32
N ALA A 57 -11.32 -6.37 11.48
CA ALA A 57 -12.17 -5.43 12.21
C ALA A 57 -12.47 -4.17 11.38
N LEU A 58 -11.47 -3.62 10.68
CA LEU A 58 -11.65 -2.45 9.82
C LEU A 58 -12.58 -2.77 8.64
N VAL A 59 -12.33 -3.88 7.93
CA VAL A 59 -13.18 -4.31 6.80
C VAL A 59 -14.61 -4.56 7.28
N TRP A 60 -14.79 -5.20 8.42
CA TRP A 60 -16.11 -5.46 9.01
C TRP A 60 -16.82 -4.16 9.39
N CYS A 61 -16.11 -3.20 10.02
CA CYS A 61 -16.64 -1.90 10.37
C CYS A 61 -17.09 -1.12 9.12
N LEU A 62 -16.27 -1.08 8.06
CA LEU A 62 -16.63 -0.42 6.80
C LEU A 62 -17.83 -1.11 6.12
N ALA A 63 -17.87 -2.45 6.15
CA ALA A 63 -18.98 -3.22 5.60
C ALA A 63 -20.30 -2.99 6.38
N ALA A 64 -20.23 -2.83 7.70
CA ALA A 64 -21.39 -2.61 8.56
C ALA A 64 -21.89 -1.15 8.57
N SER A 65 -20.98 -0.17 8.43
CA SER A 65 -21.30 1.26 8.55
C SER A 65 -21.74 1.93 7.26
N SER A 66 -21.35 1.40 6.10
CA SER A 66 -21.50 2.10 4.81
C SER A 66 -22.27 1.27 3.79
N GLY A 67 -23.12 1.92 2.99
CA GLY A 67 -23.84 1.28 1.90
C GLY A 67 -22.91 0.74 0.80
N PHE A 68 -23.37 -0.27 0.04
CA PHE A 68 -22.57 -0.93 -1.00
C PHE A 68 -21.99 0.05 -2.02
N LEU A 69 -22.81 0.96 -2.57
CA LEU A 69 -22.35 1.97 -3.54
C LEU A 69 -21.29 2.90 -2.93
N GLN A 70 -21.46 3.31 -1.67
CA GLN A 70 -20.52 4.20 -1.01
C GLN A 70 -19.17 3.53 -0.76
N ASN A 71 -19.18 2.27 -0.31
CA ASN A 71 -17.97 1.45 -0.16
C ASN A 71 -17.27 1.21 -1.51
N LEU A 72 -18.03 0.96 -2.57
CA LEU A 72 -17.49 0.82 -3.92
C LEU A 72 -16.78 2.10 -4.38
N THR A 73 -17.43 3.26 -4.26
CA THR A 73 -16.83 4.55 -4.64
C THR A 73 -15.57 4.83 -3.81
N LEU A 74 -15.64 4.63 -2.50
CA LEU A 74 -14.48 4.84 -1.61
C LEU A 74 -13.30 3.93 -1.99
N SER A 75 -13.58 2.66 -2.29
CA SER A 75 -12.58 1.68 -2.69
C SER A 75 -11.96 2.01 -4.06
N ALA A 76 -12.76 2.49 -5.02
CA ALA A 76 -12.29 2.92 -6.33
C ALA A 76 -11.37 4.14 -6.23
N VAL A 77 -11.79 5.16 -5.46
CA VAL A 77 -11.01 6.37 -5.20
C VAL A 77 -9.69 6.05 -4.53
N SER A 78 -9.72 5.19 -3.50
CA SER A 78 -8.51 4.76 -2.78
C SER A 78 -7.51 4.07 -3.72
N ARG A 79 -7.96 3.13 -4.56
CA ARG A 79 -7.05 2.48 -5.54
C ARG A 79 -6.47 3.46 -6.53
N LEU A 80 -7.29 4.36 -7.05
CA LEU A 80 -6.85 5.35 -8.01
C LEU A 80 -5.80 6.28 -7.40
N PHE A 81 -6.01 6.70 -6.16
CA PHE A 81 -5.04 7.48 -5.41
C PHE A 81 -3.72 6.72 -5.22
N THR A 82 -3.77 5.47 -4.77
CA THR A 82 -2.57 4.64 -4.58
C THR A 82 -1.80 4.49 -5.89
N TYR A 83 -2.48 4.25 -7.01
CA TYR A 83 -1.84 4.14 -8.32
C TYR A 83 -1.21 5.46 -8.78
N GLY A 84 -1.87 6.59 -8.53
CA GLY A 84 -1.30 7.91 -8.80
C GLY A 84 -0.04 8.18 -7.98
N LEU A 85 -0.07 7.87 -6.69
CA LEU A 85 1.07 8.05 -5.79
C LEU A 85 2.25 7.14 -6.18
N VAL A 86 1.98 5.87 -6.49
CA VAL A 86 3.01 4.92 -6.94
C VAL A 86 3.62 5.37 -8.28
N SER A 87 2.78 5.86 -9.21
CA SER A 87 3.26 6.40 -10.50
C SER A 87 4.13 7.64 -10.31
N ALA A 88 3.78 8.52 -9.35
CA ALA A 88 4.58 9.69 -8.98
C ALA A 88 5.89 9.32 -8.26
N ALA A 89 5.90 8.25 -7.47
CA ALA A 89 7.06 7.78 -6.74
C ALA A 89 8.10 7.13 -7.65
N LEU A 90 7.69 6.53 -8.77
CA LEU A 90 8.55 5.77 -9.66
C LEU A 90 9.71 6.60 -10.29
N PRO A 91 9.50 7.84 -10.79
CA PRO A 91 10.60 8.71 -11.21
C PRO A 91 11.58 9.06 -10.09
N VAL A 92 11.08 9.29 -8.86
CA VAL A 92 11.91 9.61 -7.70
C VAL A 92 12.76 8.40 -7.29
N LEU A 93 12.17 7.20 -7.30
CA LEU A 93 12.87 5.95 -7.02
C LEU A 93 13.99 5.70 -8.04
N ARG A 94 13.70 5.88 -9.34
CA ARG A 94 14.72 5.75 -10.40
C ARG A 94 15.87 6.74 -10.26
N ARG A 95 15.58 7.99 -9.89
CA ARG A 95 16.63 8.99 -9.62
C ARG A 95 17.48 8.59 -8.41
N ARG A 96 16.88 8.02 -7.35
CA ARG A 96 17.63 7.49 -6.20
C ARG A 96 18.48 6.28 -6.55
N GLU A 97 17.97 5.33 -7.32
CA GLU A 97 18.75 4.18 -7.82
C GLU A 97 19.95 4.62 -8.68
N GLN A 98 19.82 5.73 -9.42
CA GLN A 98 20.92 6.30 -10.20
C GLN A 98 21.97 7.02 -9.33
N GLN A 99 21.58 7.54 -8.17
CA GLN A 99 22.44 8.33 -7.28
C GLN A 99 23.15 7.49 -6.22
N ASP A 100 22.59 6.35 -5.82
CA ASP A 100 23.14 5.48 -4.78
C ASP A 100 23.35 4.04 -5.30
N PRO A 101 24.60 3.66 -5.65
CA PRO A 101 24.93 2.34 -6.18
C PRO A 101 24.71 1.17 -5.18
N GLY A 102 24.42 1.47 -3.91
CA GLY A 102 24.16 0.49 -2.86
C GLY A 102 22.73 -0.04 -2.83
N LEU A 103 21.78 0.56 -3.57
CA LEU A 103 20.43 0.00 -3.68
C LEU A 103 20.43 -1.20 -4.64
N PRO A 104 19.73 -2.31 -4.29
CA PRO A 104 19.58 -3.43 -5.20
C PRO A 104 18.86 -2.95 -6.46
N ALA A 105 19.56 -2.99 -7.60
CA ALA A 105 19.02 -2.57 -8.88
C ALA A 105 17.75 -3.37 -9.19
N ALA A 106 16.66 -2.69 -9.57
CA ALA A 106 15.42 -3.36 -9.98
C ALA A 106 15.70 -4.55 -10.91
N THR A 107 15.35 -5.76 -10.46
CA THR A 107 15.56 -7.03 -11.18
C THR A 107 14.85 -7.05 -12.53
N LEU A 108 13.80 -6.24 -12.68
CA LEU A 108 13.05 -6.05 -13.92
C LEU A 108 13.19 -4.60 -14.42
N ARG A 109 14.11 -4.37 -15.36
CA ARG A 109 14.25 -3.08 -16.06
C ARG A 109 13.42 -3.09 -17.33
N LEU A 110 12.21 -2.53 -17.26
CA LEU A 110 11.41 -2.29 -18.45
C LEU A 110 12.07 -1.19 -19.30
N PRO A 111 12.36 -1.45 -20.61
CA PRO A 111 13.05 -0.49 -21.48
C PRO A 111 12.27 0.82 -21.66
N ALA A 112 10.94 0.78 -21.54
CA ALA A 112 10.06 1.96 -21.57
C ALA A 112 9.56 2.40 -20.18
N GLY A 113 10.21 1.96 -19.10
CA GLY A 113 9.73 2.18 -17.74
C GLY A 113 9.52 3.65 -17.32
N PRO A 114 10.31 4.65 -17.77
CA PRO A 114 10.05 6.07 -17.46
C PRO A 114 8.83 6.61 -18.21
N LEU A 115 8.61 6.15 -19.45
CA LEU A 115 7.45 6.50 -20.27
C LEU A 115 6.16 5.96 -19.65
N VAL A 116 6.17 4.71 -19.18
CA VAL A 116 5.02 4.10 -18.48
C VAL A 116 4.74 4.84 -17.16
N ALA A 117 5.78 5.20 -16.40
CA ALA A 117 5.64 6.00 -15.18
C ALA A 117 5.04 7.38 -15.46
N LEU A 118 5.52 8.06 -16.51
CA LEU A 118 5.05 9.39 -16.90
C LEU A 118 3.61 9.36 -17.39
N LEU A 119 3.25 8.38 -18.24
CA LEU A 119 1.87 8.17 -18.68
C LEU A 119 0.95 7.83 -17.51
N GLY A 120 1.40 6.99 -16.57
CA GLY A 120 0.68 6.69 -15.33
C GLY A 120 0.47 7.93 -14.45
N PHE A 121 1.50 8.76 -14.31
CA PHE A 121 1.41 10.02 -13.56
C PHE A 121 0.47 11.02 -14.23
N LEU A 122 0.57 11.19 -15.55
CA LEU A 122 -0.27 12.11 -16.32
C LEU A 122 -1.74 11.65 -16.30
N THR A 123 -2.00 10.37 -16.51
CA THR A 123 -3.37 9.82 -16.45
C THR A 123 -3.96 9.91 -15.05
N SER A 124 -3.16 9.63 -14.01
CA SER A 124 -3.60 9.78 -12.62
C SER A 124 -3.85 11.24 -12.24
N GLY A 125 -2.98 12.17 -12.68
CA GLY A 125 -3.14 13.61 -12.47
C GLY A 125 -4.36 14.17 -13.21
N LEU A 126 -4.60 13.69 -14.44
CA LEU A 126 -5.78 14.06 -15.23
C LEU A 126 -7.07 13.53 -14.62
N LEU A 127 -7.07 12.33 -14.03
CA LEU A 127 -8.23 11.82 -13.32
C LEU A 127 -8.43 12.55 -11.98
N ALA A 128 -7.36 12.95 -11.30
CA ALA A 128 -7.45 13.70 -10.05
C ALA A 128 -8.11 15.08 -10.23
N THR A 129 -7.91 15.75 -11.37
CA THR A 129 -8.61 17.01 -11.68
C THR A 129 -10.10 16.84 -11.99
N ARG A 130 -10.56 15.60 -12.20
CA ARG A 130 -11.97 15.25 -12.43
C ARG A 130 -12.66 14.73 -11.17
N MET A 131 -11.94 14.59 -10.06
CA MET A 131 -12.45 14.01 -8.82
C MET A 131 -13.12 15.04 -7.90
N SER A 132 -14.12 14.55 -7.18
CA SER A 132 -15.04 15.28 -6.31
C SER A 132 -14.31 15.91 -5.11
N GLY A 133 -14.84 17.00 -4.53
CA GLY A 133 -14.21 17.66 -3.36
C GLY A 133 -13.96 16.74 -2.16
N ARG A 134 -14.82 15.74 -1.93
CA ARG A 134 -14.63 14.72 -0.87
C ARG A 134 -13.43 13.81 -1.14
N GLU A 135 -13.13 13.53 -2.40
CA GLU A 135 -12.02 12.66 -2.82
C GLU A 135 -10.71 13.41 -2.66
N LEU A 136 -10.67 14.70 -3.00
CA LEU A 136 -9.55 15.59 -2.71
C LEU A 136 -9.19 15.60 -1.22
N VAL A 137 -10.19 15.67 -0.32
CA VAL A 137 -9.96 15.63 1.13
C VAL A 137 -9.33 14.30 1.54
N VAL A 138 -9.82 13.16 1.04
CA VAL A 138 -9.23 11.84 1.35
C VAL A 138 -7.79 11.75 0.85
N MET A 139 -7.50 12.21 -0.37
CA MET A 139 -6.14 12.26 -0.91
C MET A 139 -5.21 13.13 -0.04
N SER A 140 -5.70 14.30 0.37
CA SER A 140 -4.97 15.24 1.23
C SER A 140 -4.66 14.62 2.58
N VAL A 141 -5.65 14.00 3.23
CA VAL A 141 -5.50 13.36 4.54
C VAL A 141 -4.51 12.21 4.47
N VAL A 142 -4.58 11.35 3.45
CA VAL A 142 -3.66 10.22 3.29
C VAL A 142 -2.25 10.70 2.97
N LEU A 143 -2.09 11.74 2.14
CA LEU A 143 -0.80 12.34 1.85
C LEU A 143 -0.18 12.95 3.12
N LEU A 144 -0.98 13.68 3.90
CA LEU A 144 -0.56 14.24 5.19
C LEU A 144 -0.21 13.16 6.19
N LEU A 145 -0.98 12.08 6.29
CA LEU A 145 -0.68 10.92 7.12
C LEU A 145 0.63 10.25 6.70
N GLY A 146 0.85 10.05 5.40
CA GLY A 146 2.08 9.49 4.86
C GLY A 146 3.29 10.39 5.11
N LEU A 147 3.13 11.71 4.94
CA LEU A 147 4.19 12.69 5.21
C LEU A 147 4.48 12.80 6.71
N LEU A 148 3.45 12.81 7.55
CA LEU A 148 3.55 12.83 9.00
C LEU A 148 4.26 11.55 9.48
N HIS A 149 3.88 10.40 8.95
CA HIS A 149 4.52 9.12 9.23
C HIS A 149 5.99 9.15 8.83
N TRP A 150 6.29 9.56 7.58
CA TRP A 150 7.66 9.74 7.10
C TRP A 150 8.44 10.66 8.03
N TYR A 151 7.90 11.81 8.43
CA TYR A 151 8.55 12.79 9.31
C TYR A 151 8.77 12.27 10.74
N LEU A 152 7.81 11.51 11.28
CA LEU A 152 7.94 10.88 12.60
C LEU A 152 9.01 9.78 12.60
N LEU A 153 9.18 9.05 11.49
CA LEU A 153 10.16 7.98 11.32
C LEU A 153 11.53 8.46 10.84
N THR A 154 11.61 9.58 10.13
CA THR A 154 12.88 10.23 9.77
C THR A 154 13.46 11.10 10.88
N ARG A 155 12.83 11.15 12.06
CA ARG A 155 13.60 11.46 13.28
C ARG A 155 14.72 10.41 13.39
N PRO A 156 15.98 10.82 13.62
CA PRO A 156 17.15 9.97 13.42
C PRO A 156 17.18 8.81 14.43
N SER A 157 16.40 7.78 14.16
CA SER A 157 16.48 6.48 14.84
C SER A 157 17.40 5.64 13.98
N GLY A 158 18.62 5.46 14.50
CA GLY A 158 19.77 5.00 13.76
C GLY A 158 19.56 3.69 13.00
N LYS A 159 19.96 3.70 11.73
CA LYS A 159 20.56 2.59 10.98
C LYS A 159 20.20 1.19 11.52
N ALA A 160 19.03 0.67 11.20
CA ALA A 160 18.81 -0.77 11.20
C ALA A 160 19.58 -1.36 10.02
N ARG A 161 20.85 -1.69 10.28
CA ARG A 161 21.78 -2.38 9.39
C ARG A 161 21.16 -3.73 9.03
N LEU A 162 20.73 -3.90 7.77
CA LEU A 162 20.31 -5.20 7.23
C LEU A 162 21.42 -6.23 7.47
N PRO A 163 21.14 -7.39 8.12
CA PRO A 163 22.09 -8.47 8.15
C PRO A 163 22.31 -8.97 6.72
N ARG A 164 23.57 -8.92 6.27
CA ARG A 164 23.99 -9.56 5.01
C ARG A 164 23.63 -11.05 5.10
N PRO A 165 23.02 -11.65 4.07
CA PRO A 165 22.98 -13.10 3.98
C PRO A 165 24.43 -13.60 4.04
N ALA A 166 24.72 -14.43 5.04
CA ALA A 166 25.95 -15.20 5.07
C ALA A 166 25.94 -16.16 3.88
N GLU A 167 27.13 -16.32 3.32
CA GLU A 167 27.48 -17.16 2.16
C GLU A 167 26.84 -18.56 2.18
#